data_AF-A0A933J1G3-F1
#
_entry.id   AF-A0A933J1G3-F1
#
_cell.length_a   1.000
_cell.length_b   1.000
_cell.length_c   1.000
_cell.angle_alpha   90.00
_cell.angle_beta   90.00
_cell.angle_gamma   90.00
#
_symmetry.space_group_name_H-M   'P 1'
#
loop_
_entity.id
_entity.type
_entity.pdbx_description
1 polymer ?
#
loop_
_entity_poly.entity_id
_entity_poly.type
_entity_poly.pdbx_seq_one_letter_code
_entity_poly.pdbx_strand_id
1 'polypeptide(L)' 'MRLGEREVGEEELLKLMVQEPRLLRRPLVVVDGKPIIGFDRAVLSQRLK' A
#
# COMPACT_ATOMS: atom_id res chain seq x y z
N MET A 1 0.20 6.10 -22.85
CA MET A 1 -0.63 5.04 -22.25
C MET A 1 -0.68 5.28 -20.75
N ARG A 2 -1.87 5.48 -20.17
CA ARG A 2 -1.99 5.63 -18.70
C ARG A 2 -2.06 4.23 -18.07
N LEU A 3 -1.48 4.06 -16.88
CA LEU A 3 -1.47 2.78 -16.16
C LEU A 3 -2.88 2.19 -15.93
N GLY A 4 -3.92 3.03 -15.84
CA GLY A 4 -5.30 2.59 -15.64
C GLY A 4 -6.03 2.12 -16.91
N GLU A 5 -5.39 2.18 -18.09
CA GLU A 5 -6.00 1.79 -19.38
C GLU A 5 -5.49 0.42 -19.87
N ARG A 6 -4.54 -0.17 -19.14
CA ARG A 6 -3.90 -1.44 -19.48
C ARG A 6 -4.22 -2.45 -18.38
N GLU A 7 -4.65 -3.65 -18.77
CA GLU A 7 -4.65 -4.79 -17.85
C GLU A 7 -3.21 -5.20 -17.58
N VAL A 8 -2.82 -5.12 -16.31
CA VAL A 8 -1.48 -5.47 -15.83
C VAL A 8 -1.62 -6.71 -14.96
N GLY A 9 -0.85 -7.75 -15.25
CA GLY A 9 -0.83 -8.96 -14.44
C GLY A 9 -0.25 -8.69 -13.04
N GLU A 10 -0.57 -9.55 -12.07
CA GLU A 10 -0.18 -9.36 -10.67
C GLU A 10 1.34 -9.19 -10.47
N GLU A 11 2.15 -10.03 -11.10
CA GLU A 11 3.61 -9.96 -10.98
C GLU A 11 4.17 -8.66 -11.59
N GLU A 12 3.61 -8.21 -12.70
CA GLU A 12 3.99 -6.95 -13.33
C GLU A 12 3.57 -5.75 -12.46
N LEU A 13 2.38 -5.80 -11.86
CA LEU A 13 1.91 -4.79 -10.93
C LEU A 13 2.84 -4.64 -9.72
N LEU A 14 3.27 -5.76 -9.14
CA LEU A 14 4.23 -5.77 -8.04
C LEU A 14 5.59 -5.16 -8.46
N LYS A 15 6.10 -5.54 -9.65
CA LYS A 15 7.33 -4.94 -10.20
C LYS A 15 7.20 -3.42 -10.35
N LEU A 16 6.06 -2.96 -10.85
CA LEU A 16 5.78 -1.53 -11.01
C LEU A 16 5.69 -0.82 -9.65
N MET A 17 5.06 -1.42 -8.64
CA MET A 17 5.02 -0.87 -7.27
C MET A 17 6.41 -0.74 -6.64
N VAL A 18 7.31 -1.69 -6.92
CA VAL A 18 8.71 -1.63 -6.46
C VAL A 18 9.48 -0.54 -7.19
N GLN A 19 9.32 -0.44 -8.51
CA GLN A 19 10.00 0.56 -9.34
C GLN A 19 9.51 1.98 -9.07
N GLU A 20 8.21 2.15 -8.83
CA GLU A 20 7.58 3.43 -8.50
C GLU A 20 6.82 3.30 -7.17
N PRO A 21 7.51 3.51 -6.03
CA PRO A 21 6.90 3.38 -4.71
C PRO A 21 5.70 4.30 -4.49
N ARG A 22 5.52 5.38 -5.28
CA ARG A 22 4.36 6.29 -5.17
C ARG A 22 3.04 5.63 -5.58
N LEU A 23 3.10 4.50 -6.28
CA LEU A 23 1.94 3.67 -6.57
C LEU A 23 1.38 2.98 -5.30
N LEU A 24 2.20 2.79 -4.28
CA LEU A 24 1.74 2.25 -3.00
C LEU A 24 1.03 3.33 -2.17
N ARG A 25 -0.13 2.98 -1.61
CA ARG A 25 -0.81 3.82 -0.61
C ARG A 25 0.03 3.83 0.68
N ARG A 26 0.23 5.02 1.25
CA ARG A 26 1.08 5.24 2.44
C ARG A 26 0.36 6.06 3.51
N PRO A 27 0.77 5.99 4.80
CA PRO A 27 1.78 5.08 5.36
C PRO A 27 1.35 3.61 5.33
N LEU A 28 2.31 2.70 5.47
CA LEU A 28 2.07 1.28 5.74
C LEU A 28 2.61 1.02 7.15
N VAL A 29 1.72 0.73 8.10
CA VAL A 29 2.09 0.44 9.50
C VAL A 29 1.80 -1.02 9.78
N VAL A 30 2.74 -1.76 10.35
CA VAL A 30 2.55 -3.17 10.71
C VAL A 30 2.57 -3.31 12.23
N VAL A 31 1.49 -3.85 12.79
CA VAL A 31 1.33 -4.11 14.23
C VAL A 31 0.85 -5.55 14.39
N ASP A 32 1.54 -6.36 15.19
CA ASP A 32 1.23 -7.78 15.41
C ASP A 32 1.04 -8.59 14.11
N GLY A 33 1.87 -8.31 13.10
CA GLY A 33 1.80 -8.95 11.78
C GLY A 33 0.61 -8.51 10.92
N LYS A 34 -0.22 -7.56 11.37
CA LYS A 34 -1.36 -7.02 10.61
C LYS A 34 -1.01 -5.66 10.00
N PRO A 35 -1.15 -5.49 8.68
CA PRO A 35 -0.91 -4.19 8.04
C PRO A 35 -2.10 -3.24 8.23
N ILE A 36 -1.78 -1.97 8.47
CA ILE A 36 -2.68 -0.82 8.46
C ILE A 36 -2.22 0.05 7.29
N ILE A 37 -3.10 0.21 6.29
CA ILE A 37 -2.80 0.92 5.05
C ILE A 37 -3.41 2.32 5.10
N GLY A 38 -2.57 3.33 4.91
CA GLY A 38 -2.95 4.73 5.06
C GLY A 38 -2.90 5.20 6.51
N PHE A 39 -3.27 6.46 6.71
CA PHE A 39 -3.31 7.07 8.03
C PHE A 39 -4.75 7.15 8.51
N ASP A 40 -5.06 6.40 9.57
CA ASP A 40 -6.27 6.53 10.34
C ASP A 40 -5.88 6.73 11.81
N ARG A 41 -6.12 7.93 12.32
CA ARG A 41 -5.72 8.31 13.69
C ARG A 41 -6.40 7.41 14.73
N ALA A 42 -7.67 7.08 14.57
CA ALA A 42 -8.42 6.29 15.55
C ALA A 42 -7.91 4.85 15.58
N VAL A 43 -7.74 4.23 14.42
CA VAL A 43 -7.23 2.86 14.29
C VAL A 43 -5.80 2.77 14.82
N LEU A 44 -4.93 3.71 14.45
CA LEU A 44 -3.53 3.72 14.91
C LEU A 44 -3.44 3.91 16.43
N SER A 45 -4.25 4.80 17.02
CA SER A 45 -4.24 5.04 18.48
C SER A 45 -4.75 3.84 19.28
N GLN A 46 -5.63 3.01 18.69
CA GLN A 46 -6.09 1.78 19.33
C GLN A 46 -5.08 0.65 19.25
N ARG A 47 -4.29 0.60 18.17
CA ARG A 47 -3.37 -0.50 17.85
C ARG A 47 -1.94 -0.29 18.39
N LEU A 48 -1.47 0.95 18.50
CA LEU A 48 -0.11 1.30 18.93
C LEU A 48 0.03 1.58 20.43
N LYS A 49 -0.83 0.98 21.27
CA LYS A 49 -0.81 1.20 22.73
C LYS A 49 0.33 0.47 23.41
#